data_AF-A0ABD0P6U2-F1
#
_entry.id   AF-A0ABD0P6U2-F1
#
_cell.length_a   1.000
_cell.length_b   1.000
_cell.length_c   1.000
_cell.angle_alpha   90.00
_cell.angle_beta   90.00
_cell.angle_gamma   90.00
#
_symmetry.space_group_name_H-M   'P 1'
#
loop_
_entity.id
_entity.type
_entity.pdbx_description
1 polymer ?
#
loop_
_entity_poly.entity_id
_entity_poly.type
_entity_poly.pdbx_seq_one_letter_code
_entity_poly.pdbx_strand_id
1 'polypeptide(L)' 'FQEPYAVVVLLEKDLVVIDLAQIGYPIFENPYPLSIHESPVTCCEYFADCPAEVIPALYSVGSRQKRQGFSKK' A
#
# COMPACT_ATOMS: atom_id res chain seq x y z
N PHE A 1 25.73 18.96 6.16
CA PHE A 1 24.96 18.87 4.89
C PHE A 1 23.62 18.22 5.20
N GLN A 2 22.56 18.57 4.47
CA GLN A 2 21.29 17.83 4.56
C GLN A 2 21.42 16.59 3.66
N GLU A 3 21.33 15.40 4.25
CA GLU A 3 21.30 14.12 3.54
C GLU A 3 19.84 13.64 3.49
N PRO A 4 19.04 14.08 2.51
CA PRO A 4 17.63 13.72 2.43
C PRO A 4 17.47 12.23 2.12
N TYR A 5 16.62 11.54 2.89
CA TYR A 5 16.39 10.10 2.74
C TYR A 5 15.13 9.76 1.94
N ALA A 6 14.17 10.68 1.85
CA ALA A 6 12.91 10.46 1.15
C ALA A 6 12.32 11.76 0.61
N VAL A 7 11.44 11.63 -0.39
CA VAL A 7 10.57 12.71 -0.90
C VAL A 7 9.12 12.31 -0.69
N VAL A 8 8.32 13.22 -0.15
CA VAL A 8 6.87 13.02 0.02
C VAL A 8 6.13 13.90 -0.98
N VAL A 9 5.26 13.30 -1.77
CA VAL A 9 4.42 13.96 -2.78
C VAL A 9 2.96 13.80 -2.39
N LEU A 10 2.30 14.90 -2.08
CA LEU A 10 0.86 14.93 -1.81
C LEU A 10 0.10 15.22 -3.10
N LEU A 11 -0.74 14.29 -3.52
CA LEU A 11 -1.66 14.40 -4.64
C LEU A 11 -3.09 14.60 -4.13
N GLU A 12 -4.02 14.94 -5.01
CA GLU A 12 -5.44 15.15 -4.65
C GLU A 12 -6.08 13.94 -3.97
N LYS A 13 -5.64 12.72 -4.32
CA LYS A 13 -6.23 11.45 -3.87
C LYS A 13 -5.22 10.42 -3.35
N ASP A 14 -3.95 10.80 -3.25
CA ASP A 14 -2.89 9.86 -2.91
C ASP A 14 -1.69 10.55 -2.24
N LEU A 15 -0.88 9.80 -1.51
CA LEU A 15 0.36 10.23 -0.89
C LEU A 15 1.46 9.27 -1.31
N VAL A 16 2.41 9.77 -2.10
CA VAL A 16 3.52 8.96 -2.60
C VAL A 16 4.77 9.34 -1.83
N VAL A 17 5.40 8.35 -1.19
CA VAL A 17 6.70 8.52 -0.52
C VAL A 17 7.76 7.77 -1.30
N ILE A 18 8.78 8.48 -1.77
CA ILE A 18 9.86 7.94 -2.61
C ILE A 18 11.12 7.79 -1.77
N ASP A 19 11.73 6.61 -1.77
CA ASP A 19 13.00 6.32 -1.10
C ASP A 19 14.18 6.81 -1.96
N LEU A 20 14.95 7.76 -1.44
CA LEU A 20 16.15 8.28 -2.12
C LEU A 20 17.40 7.42 -1.86
N ALA A 21 17.36 6.51 -0.88
CA ALA A 21 18.50 5.69 -0.48
C ALA A 21 18.67 4.41 -1.30
N GLN A 22 17.66 4.00 -2.08
CA GLN A 22 17.69 2.81 -2.93
C GLN A 22 17.75 3.18 -4.41
N ILE A 23 18.61 2.49 -5.16
CA ILE A 23 18.73 2.65 -6.61
C ILE A 23 17.39 2.28 -7.27
N GLY A 24 16.91 3.14 -8.17
CA GLY A 24 15.60 3.00 -8.81
C GLY A 24 14.50 3.75 -8.09
N TYR A 25 14.80 4.42 -6.97
CA TYR A 25 13.88 5.27 -6.21
C TYR A 25 12.52 4.61 -5.93
N PRO A 26 12.52 3.43 -5.29
CA PRO A 26 11.28 2.71 -5.00
C PRO A 26 10.40 3.52 -4.04
N ILE A 27 9.09 3.30 -4.10
CA ILE A 27 8.14 3.95 -3.21
C ILE A 27 7.99 3.17 -1.90
N PHE A 28 7.72 3.84 -0.79
CA PHE A 28 7.31 3.15 0.44
C PHE A 28 5.86 2.66 0.34
N GLU A 29 5.55 1.55 1.01
CA GLU A 29 4.18 1.08 1.14
C GLU A 29 3.43 2.03 2.09
N ASN A 30 2.24 2.49 1.68
CA ASN A 30 1.48 3.44 2.47
C ASN A 30 0.93 2.74 3.72
N PRO A 31 1.18 3.24 4.95
CA PRO A 31 0.71 2.61 6.18
C PRO A 31 -0.82 2.54 6.27
N TYR A 32 -1.53 3.39 5.54
CA TYR A 32 -2.99 3.40 5.49
C TYR A 32 -3.47 3.44 4.04
N PRO A 33 -4.50 2.65 3.68
CA PRO A 33 -5.09 2.73 2.36
C PRO A 33 -5.80 4.09 2.20
N LEU A 34 -5.18 5.01 1.46
CA LEU A 34 -5.79 6.32 1.12
C LEU A 34 -6.92 6.17 0.10
N SER A 35 -6.92 5.09 -0.69
CA SER A 35 -7.99 4.70 -1.61
C SER A 35 -8.28 3.21 -1.48
N ILE A 36 -9.55 2.86 -1.30
CA ILE A 36 -10.00 1.47 -1.10
C ILE A 36 -9.96 0.67 -2.41
N HIS A 37 -10.15 1.33 -3.56
CA HIS A 37 -10.09 0.70 -4.89
C HIS A 37 -9.83 1.72 -6.01
N GLU A 38 -9.28 1.26 -7.15
CA GLU A 38 -9.02 2.10 -8.34
C GLU A 38 -10.29 2.50 -9.10
N SER A 39 -11.38 1.75 -8.92
CA SER A 39 -12.71 2.08 -9.45
C SER A 39 -13.63 2.65 -8.37
N PRO A 40 -14.68 3.39 -8.75
CA PRO A 40 -15.72 3.80 -7.82
C PRO A 40 -16.32 2.59 -7.09
N VAL A 41 -16.44 2.70 -5.78
CA VAL A 41 -17.09 1.69 -4.94
C VAL A 41 -18.60 1.76 -5.18
N THR A 42 -19.21 0.62 -5.48
CA THR A 42 -20.65 0.51 -5.77
C THR A 42 -21.45 -0.06 -4.60
N CYS A 43 -20.82 -0.88 -3.75
CA CYS A 43 -21.39 -1.43 -2.53
C CYS A 43 -20.31 -1.74 -1.50
N CYS A 44 -20.71 -1.82 -0.22
CA CYS A 44 -19.86 -2.24 0.90
C CYS A 44 -20.64 -3.21 1.78
N GLU A 45 -20.00 -4.28 2.24
CA GLU A 45 -20.57 -5.23 3.19
C GLU A 45 -19.59 -5.47 4.34
N TYR A 46 -20.11 -5.53 5.57
CA TYR A 46 -19.31 -5.70 6.78
C TYR A 46 -19.68 -7.01 7.47
N PHE A 47 -18.66 -7.82 7.76
CA PHE A 47 -18.80 -9.11 8.45
C PHE A 47 -18.00 -9.08 9.75
N ALA A 48 -18.71 -9.06 10.89
CA ALA A 48 -18.08 -9.06 12.21
C ALA A 48 -17.56 -10.46 12.61
N ASP A 49 -18.39 -11.50 12.43
CA ASP A 49 -18.10 -12.86 12.87
C ASP A 49 -17.53 -13.71 11.74
N CYS A 50 -16.32 -13.35 11.31
CA CYS A 50 -15.62 -14.07 10.26
C CYS A 50 -14.86 -15.29 10.83
N PRO A 51 -14.92 -16.48 10.19
CA PRO A 51 -14.09 -17.61 10.59
C PRO A 51 -12.60 -17.23 10.57
N ALA A 52 -11.83 -17.73 11.54
CA ALA A 52 -10.40 -17.39 11.70
C ALA A 52 -9.54 -17.69 10.46
N GLU A 53 -9.99 -18.62 9.60
CA GLU A 53 -9.30 -19.04 8.38
C GLU A 53 -9.44 -18.04 7.22
N VAL A 54 -10.44 -17.15 7.23
CA VAL A 54 -10.73 -16.28 6.08
C VAL A 54 -9.62 -15.25 5.87
N ILE A 55 -9.18 -14.57 6.93
CA ILE A 55 -8.13 -13.55 6.81
C ILE A 55 -6.80 -14.16 6.30
N PRO A 56 -6.28 -15.26 6.88
CA PRO A 56 -5.11 -15.97 6.34
C PRO A 56 -5.30 -16.43 4.88
N ALA A 57 -6.46 -16.98 4.53
CA ALA A 57 -6.75 -17.41 3.17
C ALA A 57 -6.68 -16.25 2.18
N LEU A 58 -7.28 -15.09 2.51
CA LEU A 58 -7.22 -13.87 1.71
C LEU A 58 -5.79 -13.35 1.53
N TYR A 59 -4.98 -13.32 2.59
CA TYR A 59 -3.55 -12.97 2.48
C TYR A 59 -2.78 -13.94 1.58
N SER A 60 -3.05 -15.24 1.71
CA SER A 60 -2.38 -16.27 0.92
C SER A 60 -2.65 -16.08 -0.58
N VAL A 61 -3.90 -15.84 -0.97
CA VAL A 61 -4.24 -15.63 -2.40
C VAL A 61 -3.76 -14.27 -2.91
N GLY A 62 -3.87 -13.21 -2.09
CA GLY A 62 -3.47 -11.85 -2.45
C GLY A 62 -1.96 -11.63 -2.55
N SER A 63 -1.15 -12.47 -1.88
CA SER A 63 0.31 -12.39 -1.92
C SER A 63 0.90 -12.43 -3.33
N ARG A 64 0.21 -13.10 -4.27
CA ARG A 64 0.61 -13.20 -5.69
C ARG A 64 0.35 -11.91 -6.48
N GLN A 65 -0.48 -11.02 -5.98
CA GLN A 65 -0.87 -9.75 -6.62
C GLN A 65 -0.16 -8.54 -6.02
N LYS A 66 0.67 -8.70 -4.98
CA LYS A 66 1.43 -7.57 -4.42
C LYS A 66 2.35 -6.98 -5.49
N ARG A 67 2.19 -5.66 -5.73
CA ARG A 67 3.08 -4.90 -6.63
C ARG A 67 4.52 -5.05 -6.14
N GLN A 68 5.39 -5.57 -7.00
CA GLN A 68 6.82 -5.62 -6.73
C GLN A 68 7.40 -4.21 -6.91
N GLY A 69 8.36 -3.81 -6.08
CA GLY A 69 9.06 -2.52 -6.22
C GLY A 69 8.90 -1.53 -5.06
N PHE A 70 8.33 -1.95 -3.92
CA PHE A 70 8.37 -1.13 -2.70
C PHE A 70 9.78 -1.06 -2.09
N SER A 71 10.05 0.04 -1.38
CA SER A 71 11.26 0.20 -0.60
C SER A 71 11.34 -0.90 0.46
N LYS A 72 12.54 -1.47 0.61
CA LYS A 72 12.85 -2.48 1.65
C LYS A 72 13.14 -1.89 3.03
N LYS A 73 12.95 -0.58 3.20
CA LYS A 73 13.22 0.17 4.44
C LYS A 73 11.94 0.54 5.17
#